data_AF-A0A1D3UM26-F1
#
_entry.id   AF-A0A1D3UM26-F1
#
_cell.length_a   1.000
_cell.length_b   1.000
_cell.length_c   1.000
_cell.angle_alpha   90.00
_cell.angle_beta   90.00
_cell.angle_gamma   90.00
#
_symmetry.space_group_name_H-M   'P 1'
#
loop_
_entity.id
_entity.type
_entity.pdbx_description
1 polymer ?
#
loop_
_entity_poly.entity_id
_entity_poly.type
_entity_poly.pdbx_seq_one_letter_code
_entity_poly.pdbx_strand_id
1 'polypeptide(L)'
;MVAGVFSAKAQLLFRDNHLFVGPRPANYTSVASAASPGLFLGPNHSIEYWDGGLNFWTPNQASPNFKLFVGDNGNVGVGRKPSTYKLEVNGQVWTSAGLLITSDETKKRNIKNMREQRSVYVNNMKRLNGKMYDKLVESEKDNAAEIARMVETGKIRAQDAPSALSELNKVKKDKYIREYGFIAQEVKELFPELVDENSEGTLSINYTGLIPVLVETIKDLQERVEKLEQNNNQGISLKKGVSSYSDNTAGKISEDGEYLSQNVPNPIDGSTVISYQLPEGTTQASIAVYSTGGAVVKIIPLNVSGKNGYITLYASDLAKGVNFYH
;
A
#
# COMPACT_ATOMS: atom_id res chain seq x y z
N MET A 1 67.74 -2.89 -31.22
CA MET A 1 66.88 -2.29 -30.18
C MET A 1 65.51 -2.93 -30.31
N VAL A 2 65.16 -3.85 -29.41
CA VAL A 2 63.89 -4.57 -29.44
C VAL A 2 62.78 -3.61 -29.06
N ALA A 3 61.83 -3.39 -29.99
CA ALA A 3 60.60 -2.66 -29.71
C ALA A 3 59.82 -3.45 -28.65
N GLY A 4 59.83 -2.96 -27.41
CA GLY A 4 59.05 -3.51 -26.33
C GLY A 4 57.57 -3.37 -26.63
N VAL A 5 56.91 -4.49 -26.89
CA VAL A 5 55.45 -4.60 -26.87
C VAL A 5 55.01 -4.36 -25.42
N PHE A 6 54.60 -3.13 -25.09
CA PHE A 6 54.00 -2.86 -23.80
C PHE A 6 52.66 -3.60 -23.73
N SER A 7 52.64 -4.72 -22.99
CA SER A 7 51.43 -5.40 -22.56
C SER A 7 50.47 -4.37 -21.94
N ALA A 8 49.18 -4.45 -22.27
CA ALA A 8 48.09 -3.63 -21.74
C ALA A 8 47.83 -3.84 -20.22
N LYS A 9 48.88 -3.80 -19.40
CA LYS A 9 48.88 -4.00 -17.96
C LYS A 9 48.97 -2.64 -17.25
N ALA A 10 48.26 -2.54 -16.14
CA ALA A 10 48.01 -1.35 -15.33
C ALA A 10 49.12 -0.29 -15.41
N GLN A 11 48.78 0.89 -15.93
CA GLN A 11 49.65 2.06 -15.94
C GLN A 11 49.23 2.99 -14.79
N LEU A 12 50.21 3.48 -14.02
CA LEU A 12 50.05 4.65 -13.17
C LEU A 12 50.59 5.83 -13.98
N LEU A 13 49.72 6.74 -14.41
CA LEU A 13 50.11 7.93 -15.16
C LEU A 13 49.58 9.14 -14.42
N PHE A 14 50.46 10.10 -14.10
CA PHE A 14 50.05 11.41 -13.62
C PHE A 14 50.27 12.44 -14.72
N ARG A 15 49.21 13.13 -15.13
CA ARG A 15 49.26 14.14 -16.20
C ARG A 15 48.17 15.18 -16.00
N ASP A 16 48.50 16.46 -16.17
CA ASP A 16 47.55 17.58 -16.15
C ASP A 16 46.68 17.60 -14.87
N ASN A 17 47.29 17.33 -13.70
CA ASN A 17 46.63 17.17 -12.39
C ASN A 17 45.65 15.99 -12.25
N HIS A 18 45.73 15.01 -13.14
CA HIS A 18 44.92 13.80 -13.07
C HIS A 18 45.79 12.56 -12.89
N LEU A 19 45.32 11.63 -12.07
CA LEU A 19 45.94 10.33 -11.87
C LEU A 19 45.15 9.28 -12.65
N PHE A 20 45.83 8.46 -13.45
CA PHE A 20 45.24 7.36 -14.18
C PHE A 20 45.74 6.05 -13.59
N VAL A 21 44.82 5.14 -13.32
CA VAL A 21 45.09 3.76 -12.92
C VAL A 21 44.40 2.84 -13.92
N GLY A 22 45.18 2.22 -14.81
CA GLY A 22 44.68 1.37 -15.90
C GLY A 22 45.06 1.88 -17.30
N PRO A 23 44.49 1.32 -18.38
CA PRO A 23 44.78 1.76 -19.74
C PRO A 23 44.24 3.18 -19.99
N ARG A 24 45.05 4.03 -20.64
CA ARG A 24 44.64 5.36 -21.12
C ARG A 24 43.44 5.24 -22.08
N PRO A 25 42.38 6.06 -21.97
CA PRO A 25 41.26 6.01 -22.91
C PRO A 25 41.70 6.32 -24.35
N ALA A 26 41.21 5.55 -25.32
CA ALA A 26 41.69 5.56 -26.72
C ALA A 26 41.45 6.90 -27.45
N ASN A 27 40.42 7.68 -27.06
CA ASN A 27 40.01 8.92 -27.71
C ASN A 27 40.48 10.19 -26.96
N TYR A 28 41.42 10.08 -26.01
CA TYR A 28 41.75 11.17 -25.10
C TYR A 28 43.00 11.94 -25.59
N THR A 29 42.82 13.08 -26.26
CA THR A 29 43.92 13.89 -26.82
C THR A 29 44.30 15.11 -25.98
N SER A 30 43.39 15.65 -25.15
CA SER A 30 43.68 16.76 -24.23
C SER A 30 42.86 16.66 -22.93
N VAL A 31 43.51 16.93 -21.79
CA VAL A 31 42.91 16.88 -20.44
C VAL A 31 42.31 18.24 -20.03
N ALA A 32 42.43 19.26 -20.88
CA ALA A 32 41.98 20.63 -20.61
C ALA A 32 40.45 20.82 -20.61
N SER A 33 39.67 19.78 -20.95
CA SER A 33 38.20 19.80 -20.91
C SER A 33 37.61 19.21 -19.62
N ALA A 34 38.43 18.59 -18.76
CA ALA A 34 37.97 18.11 -17.46
C ALA A 34 37.99 19.28 -16.46
N ALA A 35 36.81 19.80 -16.13
CA ALA A 35 36.66 20.94 -15.23
C ALA A 35 37.06 20.66 -13.76
N SER A 36 37.55 19.45 -13.43
CA SER A 36 38.02 19.11 -12.07
C SER A 36 39.07 17.99 -12.08
N PRO A 37 40.14 18.10 -11.26
CA PRO A 37 41.14 17.05 -11.12
C PRO A 37 40.52 15.78 -10.54
N GLY A 38 40.88 14.63 -11.11
CA GLY A 38 40.28 13.35 -10.76
C GLY A 38 41.19 12.14 -10.98
N LEU A 39 40.76 11.01 -10.43
CA LEU A 39 41.35 9.68 -10.58
C LEU A 39 40.55 8.88 -11.61
N PHE A 40 41.18 8.55 -12.74
CA PHE A 40 40.59 7.70 -13.77
C PHE A 40 40.89 6.22 -13.49
N LEU A 41 39.84 5.40 -13.45
CA LEU A 41 39.90 3.97 -13.20
C LEU A 41 39.45 3.21 -14.45
N GLY A 42 40.43 2.82 -15.28
CA GLY A 42 40.16 2.25 -16.59
C GLY A 42 39.45 3.22 -17.56
N PRO A 43 38.82 2.72 -18.63
CA PRO A 43 38.31 3.57 -19.71
C PRO A 43 37.00 4.30 -19.39
N ASN A 44 36.21 3.79 -18.44
CA ASN A 44 34.81 4.19 -18.26
C ASN A 44 34.48 4.76 -16.89
N HIS A 45 35.38 4.71 -15.90
CA HIS A 45 35.07 5.14 -14.54
C HIS A 45 36.08 6.16 -14.04
N SER A 46 35.62 7.08 -13.22
CA SER A 46 36.45 8.13 -12.64
C SER A 46 35.90 8.57 -11.29
N ILE A 47 36.79 9.13 -10.48
CA ILE A 47 36.52 9.66 -9.16
C ILE A 47 37.03 11.10 -9.13
N GLU A 48 36.23 12.03 -8.64
CA GLU A 48 36.63 13.41 -8.42
C GLU A 48 36.08 13.90 -7.08
N TYR A 49 36.68 14.95 -6.53
CA TYR A 49 36.01 15.75 -5.52
C TYR A 49 35.23 16.85 -6.22
N TRP A 50 33.92 16.89 -6.03
CA TRP A 50 33.06 17.84 -6.72
C TRP A 50 31.90 18.31 -5.84
N ASP A 51 31.69 19.63 -5.81
CA ASP A 51 30.50 20.26 -5.22
C ASP A 51 30.20 19.77 -3.78
N GLY A 52 31.23 19.75 -2.94
CA GLY A 52 31.10 19.36 -1.53
C GLY A 52 30.97 17.85 -1.30
N GLY A 53 31.62 17.03 -2.13
CA GLY A 53 31.65 15.59 -1.92
C GLY A 53 32.50 14.78 -2.89
N LEU A 54 32.61 13.48 -2.63
CA LEU A 54 33.27 12.50 -3.47
C LEU A 54 32.30 11.98 -4.55
N ASN A 55 32.63 12.19 -5.81
CA ASN A 55 31.80 11.80 -6.96
C ASN A 55 32.45 10.66 -7.76
N PHE A 56 31.69 9.58 -7.98
CA PHE A 56 31.99 8.53 -8.94
C PHE A 56 31.19 8.79 -10.22
N TRP A 57 31.88 8.87 -11.34
CA TRP A 57 31.31 9.28 -12.62
C TRP A 57 31.93 8.51 -13.80
N THR A 58 31.33 8.65 -14.99
CA THR A 58 31.81 8.04 -16.23
C THR A 58 32.28 9.12 -17.23
N PRO A 59 33.52 9.08 -17.74
CA PRO A 59 34.02 10.03 -18.72
C PRO A 59 33.17 10.13 -19.99
N ASN A 60 33.18 11.31 -20.62
CA ASN A 60 32.54 11.57 -21.92
C ASN A 60 31.01 11.36 -21.97
N GLN A 61 30.32 11.43 -20.82
CA GLN A 61 28.87 11.52 -20.78
C GLN A 61 28.40 12.94 -20.46
N ALA A 62 27.19 13.28 -20.90
CA ALA A 62 26.56 14.55 -20.60
C ALA A 62 26.46 14.73 -19.07
N SER A 63 26.86 15.90 -18.61
CA SER A 63 26.77 16.32 -17.21
C SER A 63 25.31 16.65 -16.86
N PRO A 64 24.81 16.38 -15.64
CA PRO A 64 25.51 15.80 -14.51
C PRO A 64 25.60 14.28 -14.60
N ASN A 65 26.67 13.73 -14.05
CA ASN A 65 26.94 12.31 -14.10
C ASN A 65 27.35 11.75 -12.72
N PHE A 66 26.36 11.54 -11.85
CA PHE A 66 26.56 11.00 -10.50
C PHE A 66 26.21 9.52 -10.49
N LYS A 67 27.20 8.61 -10.63
CA LYS A 67 26.92 7.18 -10.45
C LYS A 67 26.76 6.86 -8.97
N LEU A 68 27.68 7.37 -8.16
CA LEU A 68 27.63 7.37 -6.70
C LEU A 68 28.23 8.69 -6.21
N PHE A 69 27.54 9.37 -5.31
CA PHE A 69 28.01 10.61 -4.70
C PHE A 69 28.00 10.48 -3.18
N VAL A 70 29.07 10.85 -2.51
CA VAL A 70 29.16 10.90 -1.04
C VAL A 70 29.46 12.34 -0.65
N GLY A 71 28.46 13.04 -0.12
CA GLY A 71 28.62 14.42 0.34
C GLY A 71 29.42 14.53 1.62
N ASP A 72 30.04 15.68 1.85
CA ASP A 72 30.80 15.98 3.07
C ASP A 72 29.91 15.94 4.34
N ASN A 73 28.60 16.08 4.17
CA ASN A 73 27.59 15.90 5.23
C ASN A 73 27.24 14.42 5.51
N GLY A 74 27.90 13.48 4.82
CA GLY A 74 27.69 12.03 4.92
C GLY A 74 26.44 11.52 4.22
N ASN A 75 25.74 12.34 3.43
CA ASN A 75 24.61 11.87 2.62
C ASN A 75 25.15 11.18 1.35
N VAL A 76 24.46 10.12 0.92
CA VAL A 76 24.85 9.31 -0.24
C VAL A 76 23.79 9.40 -1.33
N GLY A 77 24.20 9.63 -2.57
CA GLY A 77 23.34 9.64 -3.74
C GLY A 77 23.74 8.55 -4.74
N VAL A 78 22.77 7.83 -5.30
CA VAL A 78 22.97 6.89 -6.42
C VAL A 78 22.21 7.44 -7.63
N GLY A 79 22.92 7.73 -8.73
CA GLY A 79 22.28 8.35 -9.91
C GLY A 79 21.95 9.85 -9.75
N ARG A 80 22.28 10.47 -8.61
CA ARG A 80 22.03 11.87 -8.27
C ARG A 80 22.99 12.38 -7.20
N LYS A 81 23.09 13.70 -7.05
CA LYS A 81 23.67 14.31 -5.84
C LYS A 81 22.59 14.34 -4.74
N PRO A 82 22.87 13.90 -3.51
CA PRO A 82 21.89 13.95 -2.44
C PRO A 82 21.74 15.38 -1.91
N SER A 83 20.51 15.81 -1.60
CA SER A 83 20.24 17.15 -1.05
C SER A 83 19.60 17.12 0.34
N THR A 84 18.80 16.12 0.64
CA THR A 84 17.91 16.08 1.81
C THR A 84 18.16 14.86 2.70
N TYR A 85 18.08 13.65 2.13
CA TYR A 85 18.08 12.41 2.90
C TYR A 85 19.47 11.75 2.95
N LYS A 86 19.68 10.87 3.95
CA LYS A 86 20.94 10.12 4.09
C LYS A 86 21.25 9.23 2.88
N LEU A 87 20.23 8.71 2.22
CA LEU A 87 20.35 7.99 0.96
C LEU A 87 19.28 8.47 -0.02
N GLU A 88 19.71 8.92 -1.19
CA GLU A 88 18.81 9.30 -2.29
C GLU A 88 19.16 8.52 -3.54
N VAL A 89 18.16 7.91 -4.18
CA VAL A 89 18.35 7.08 -5.37
C VAL A 89 17.53 7.67 -6.51
N ASN A 90 18.19 7.96 -7.63
CA ASN A 90 17.52 8.26 -8.88
C ASN A 90 17.28 6.94 -9.63
N GLY A 91 16.13 6.34 -9.41
CA GLY A 91 15.73 5.06 -10.01
C GLY A 91 15.12 4.10 -8.99
N GLN A 92 14.88 2.86 -9.45
CA GLN A 92 14.35 1.80 -8.60
C GLN A 92 15.43 1.24 -7.67
N VAL A 93 15.04 0.93 -6.43
CA VAL A 93 15.87 0.16 -5.49
C VAL A 93 15.38 -1.28 -5.51
N TRP A 94 16.26 -2.20 -5.90
CA TRP A 94 16.00 -3.63 -5.84
C TRP A 94 16.76 -4.25 -4.67
N THR A 95 16.08 -5.05 -3.85
CA THR A 95 16.66 -5.76 -2.71
C THR A 95 16.36 -7.24 -2.83
N SER A 96 17.36 -8.10 -2.59
CA SER A 96 17.17 -9.56 -2.57
C SER A 96 16.43 -10.05 -1.31
N ALA A 97 16.37 -9.21 -0.27
CA ALA A 97 15.62 -9.42 0.97
C ALA A 97 14.76 -8.17 1.27
N GLY A 98 14.02 -8.19 2.39
CA GLY A 98 13.18 -7.06 2.80
C GLY A 98 13.97 -5.86 3.34
N LEU A 99 13.34 -4.68 3.31
CA LEU A 99 13.82 -3.49 4.02
C LEU A 99 13.49 -3.63 5.52
N LEU A 100 14.52 -3.82 6.35
CA LEU A 100 14.35 -3.90 7.80
C LEU A 100 14.40 -2.51 8.42
N ILE A 101 13.30 -2.12 9.08
CA ILE A 101 13.19 -0.87 9.82
C ILE A 101 13.20 -1.21 11.31
N THR A 102 14.08 -0.57 12.08
CA THR A 102 14.17 -0.79 13.53
C THR A 102 12.86 -0.40 14.21
N SER A 103 12.28 -1.30 15.01
CA SER A 103 10.97 -1.09 15.66
C SER A 103 10.94 -1.67 17.08
N ASP A 104 12.08 -1.72 17.75
CA ASP A 104 12.23 -2.21 19.12
C ASP A 104 11.48 -1.30 20.13
N GLU A 105 10.85 -1.89 21.15
CA GLU A 105 10.12 -1.14 22.19
C GLU A 105 11.04 -0.22 22.99
N THR A 106 12.30 -0.62 23.21
CA THR A 106 13.29 0.15 23.97
C THR A 106 13.68 1.46 23.28
N LYS A 107 13.39 1.58 21.98
CA LYS A 107 13.64 2.77 21.17
C LYS A 107 12.39 3.65 21.00
N LYS A 108 11.29 3.32 21.70
CA LYS A 108 10.00 4.00 21.59
C LYS A 108 9.60 4.63 22.91
N ARG A 109 8.79 5.68 22.83
CA ARG A 109 8.16 6.36 23.96
C ARG A 109 6.76 6.81 23.57
N ASN A 110 5.91 7.08 24.56
CA ASN A 110 4.54 7.54 24.35
C ASN A 110 3.72 6.60 23.44
N ILE A 111 3.88 5.29 23.63
CA ILE A 111 3.16 4.27 22.87
C ILE A 111 1.68 4.34 23.25
N LYS A 112 0.80 4.65 22.29
CA LYS A 112 -0.65 4.71 22.48
C LYS A 112 -1.33 3.62 21.66
N ASN A 113 -2.44 3.10 22.18
CA ASN A 113 -3.25 2.14 21.45
C ASN A 113 -4.12 2.87 20.42
N MET A 114 -3.99 2.49 19.14
CA MET A 114 -4.75 3.09 18.04
C MET A 114 -6.26 2.79 18.08
N ARG A 115 -6.70 1.81 18.89
CA ARG A 115 -8.12 1.48 19.06
C ARG A 115 -8.95 2.68 19.54
N GLU A 116 -8.36 3.54 20.38
CA GLU A 116 -9.04 4.72 20.94
C GLU A 116 -9.43 5.75 19.86
N GLN A 117 -8.65 5.84 18.78
CA GLN A 117 -8.87 6.78 17.67
C GLN A 117 -9.33 6.08 16.39
N ARG A 118 -9.71 4.81 16.47
CA ARG A 118 -10.05 3.98 15.31
C ARG A 118 -11.12 4.60 14.41
N SER A 119 -12.14 5.24 14.98
CA SER A 119 -13.19 5.93 14.22
C SER A 119 -12.66 7.08 13.36
N VAL A 120 -11.66 7.83 13.86
CA VAL A 120 -10.99 8.91 13.11
C VAL A 120 -10.23 8.32 11.93
N TYR A 121 -9.44 7.27 12.17
CA TYR A 121 -8.69 6.60 11.10
C TYR A 121 -9.60 6.04 10.01
N VAL A 122 -10.72 5.41 10.39
CA VAL A 122 -11.73 4.91 9.44
C VAL A 122 -12.35 6.05 8.62
N ASN A 123 -12.71 7.16 9.27
CA ASN A 123 -13.30 8.31 8.57
C ASN A 123 -12.31 8.97 7.61
N ASN A 124 -11.04 9.09 8.01
CA ASN A 124 -10.00 9.63 7.16
C ASN A 124 -9.70 8.70 5.97
N MET A 125 -9.59 7.39 6.20
CA MET A 125 -9.40 6.40 5.13
C MET A 125 -10.55 6.39 4.12
N LYS A 126 -11.80 6.61 4.55
CA LYS A 126 -12.95 6.74 3.64
C LYS A 126 -12.87 7.96 2.72
N ARG A 127 -12.19 9.03 3.15
CA ARG A 127 -12.01 10.26 2.37
C ARG A 127 -10.80 10.18 1.44
N LEU A 128 -9.84 9.31 1.77
CA LEU A 128 -8.64 9.10 0.97
C LEU A 128 -8.94 8.18 -0.22
N ASN A 129 -8.67 8.65 -1.44
CA ASN A 129 -8.93 7.91 -2.67
C ASN A 129 -7.64 7.59 -3.40
N GLY A 130 -7.48 6.33 -3.79
CA GLY A 130 -6.38 5.91 -4.67
C GLY A 130 -6.46 6.62 -6.02
N LYS A 131 -5.29 6.97 -6.56
CA LYS A 131 -5.14 7.65 -7.85
C LYS A 131 -4.28 6.82 -8.78
N MET A 132 -4.54 6.95 -10.06
CA MET A 132 -3.61 6.54 -11.12
C MET A 132 -3.10 7.82 -11.78
N TYR A 133 -1.79 7.93 -11.96
CA TYR A 133 -1.16 9.13 -12.53
C TYR A 133 0.09 8.77 -13.33
N ASP A 134 0.48 9.68 -14.22
CA ASP A 134 1.75 9.63 -14.93
C ASP A 134 2.74 10.54 -14.18
N LYS A 135 3.74 9.95 -13.51
CA LYS A 135 4.71 10.64 -12.67
C LYS A 135 5.94 11.03 -13.47
N LEU A 136 6.29 12.30 -13.43
CA LEU A 136 7.55 12.81 -13.96
C LEU A 136 8.72 12.29 -13.13
N VAL A 137 9.66 11.58 -13.76
CA VAL A 137 10.84 11.00 -13.10
C VAL A 137 12.17 11.56 -13.60
N GLU A 138 12.16 12.20 -14.76
CA GLU A 138 13.29 12.94 -15.32
C GLU A 138 12.69 14.16 -16.03
N SER A 139 13.18 15.39 -15.75
CA SER A 139 12.68 16.62 -16.39
C SER A 139 13.76 17.44 -17.09
N GLU A 140 13.38 18.12 -18.17
CA GLU A 140 14.21 19.17 -18.78
C GLU A 140 14.49 20.35 -17.82
N LYS A 141 13.61 20.60 -16.84
CA LYS A 141 13.86 21.65 -15.82
C LYS A 141 15.03 21.30 -14.91
N ASP A 142 15.20 20.02 -14.61
CA ASP A 142 16.33 19.54 -13.80
C ASP A 142 17.65 19.79 -14.53
N ASN A 143 17.64 19.72 -15.87
CA ASN A 143 18.79 20.07 -16.70
C ASN A 143 19.18 21.55 -16.52
N ALA A 144 18.20 22.46 -16.51
CA ALA A 144 18.47 23.90 -16.37
C ALA A 144 18.97 24.28 -14.97
N ALA A 145 18.35 23.73 -13.91
CA ALA A 145 18.80 23.95 -12.53
C ALA A 145 20.24 23.45 -12.33
N GLU A 146 20.57 22.31 -12.93
CA GLU A 146 21.92 21.78 -12.88
C GLU A 146 22.93 22.65 -13.65
N ILE A 147 22.60 23.08 -14.87
CA ILE A 147 23.46 23.97 -15.66
C ILE A 147 23.72 25.28 -14.90
N ALA A 148 22.72 25.84 -14.23
CA ALA A 148 22.88 27.01 -13.38
C ALA A 148 23.90 26.77 -12.25
N ARG A 149 23.83 25.62 -11.56
CA ARG A 149 24.80 25.25 -10.54
C ARG A 149 26.21 25.04 -11.11
N MET A 150 26.33 24.51 -12.32
CA MET A 150 27.64 24.38 -12.99
C MET A 150 28.28 25.72 -13.33
N VAL A 151 27.46 26.73 -13.67
CA VAL A 151 27.95 28.11 -13.86
C VAL A 151 28.40 28.69 -12.52
N GLU A 152 27.59 28.55 -11.47
CA GLU A 152 27.89 29.08 -10.13
C GLU A 152 29.19 28.49 -9.56
N THR A 153 29.39 27.19 -9.76
CA THR A 153 30.60 26.47 -9.31
C THR A 153 31.80 26.64 -10.25
N GLY A 154 31.67 27.43 -11.31
CA GLY A 154 32.76 27.73 -12.26
C GLY A 154 33.15 26.58 -13.19
N LYS A 155 32.37 25.49 -13.23
CA LYS A 155 32.63 24.33 -14.10
C LYS A 155 32.34 24.59 -15.57
N ILE A 156 31.38 25.46 -15.86
CA ILE A 156 31.12 25.96 -17.21
C ILE A 156 31.14 27.48 -17.18
N ARG A 157 31.61 28.11 -18.25
CA ARG A 157 31.50 29.56 -18.38
C ARG A 157 30.03 29.90 -18.61
N ALA A 158 29.56 31.02 -18.06
CA ALA A 158 28.18 31.48 -18.26
C ALA A 158 27.78 31.57 -19.75
N GLN A 159 28.72 31.94 -20.62
CA GLN A 159 28.53 31.99 -22.07
C GLN A 159 28.30 30.61 -22.74
N ASP A 160 28.79 29.53 -22.11
CA ASP A 160 28.68 28.15 -22.62
C ASP A 160 27.42 27.44 -22.08
N ALA A 161 26.71 28.05 -21.12
CA ALA A 161 25.51 27.49 -20.51
C ALA A 161 24.36 27.23 -21.52
N PRO A 162 24.05 28.13 -22.47
CA PRO A 162 22.96 27.92 -23.42
C PRO A 162 23.19 26.72 -24.36
N SER A 163 24.42 26.53 -24.84
CA SER A 163 24.76 25.41 -25.71
C SER A 163 24.76 24.08 -24.94
N ALA A 164 25.29 24.06 -23.72
CA ALA A 164 25.25 22.90 -22.84
C ALA A 164 23.82 22.46 -22.50
N LEU A 165 22.93 23.41 -22.17
CA LEU A 165 21.52 23.14 -21.91
C LEU A 165 20.81 22.58 -23.16
N SER A 166 21.10 23.14 -24.34
CA SER A 166 20.52 22.67 -25.60
C SER A 166 20.90 21.22 -25.91
N GLU A 167 22.18 20.85 -25.75
CA GLU A 167 22.63 19.47 -25.95
C GLU A 167 22.02 18.51 -24.92
N LEU A 168 21.90 18.94 -23.67
CA LEU A 168 21.33 18.11 -22.61
C LEU A 168 19.83 17.82 -22.84
N ASN A 169 19.06 18.83 -23.27
CA ASN A 169 17.63 18.66 -23.58
C ASN A 169 17.38 17.77 -24.81
N LYS A 170 18.33 17.65 -25.75
CA LYS A 170 18.22 16.67 -26.86
C LYS A 170 18.28 15.23 -26.38
N VAL A 171 19.02 14.98 -25.30
CA VAL A 171 19.31 13.63 -24.78
C VAL A 171 18.37 13.24 -23.63
N LYS A 172 18.03 14.19 -22.74
CA LYS A 172 17.16 13.98 -21.57
C LYS A 172 15.89 14.82 -21.71
N LYS A 173 14.83 14.17 -22.17
CA LYS A 173 13.47 14.73 -22.24
C LYS A 173 12.65 14.33 -21.02
N ASP A 174 11.55 15.05 -20.81
CA ASP A 174 10.56 14.68 -19.80
C ASP A 174 10.14 13.21 -19.96
N LYS A 175 10.31 12.45 -18.89
CA LYS A 175 9.96 11.03 -18.83
C LYS A 175 8.93 10.80 -17.76
N TYR A 176 7.82 10.20 -18.18
CA TYR A 176 6.72 9.86 -17.31
C TYR A 176 6.59 8.35 -17.14
N ILE A 177 6.28 7.92 -15.93
CA ILE A 177 5.94 6.52 -15.62
C ILE A 177 4.54 6.46 -15.02
N ARG A 178 3.75 5.48 -15.44
CA ARG A 178 2.40 5.28 -14.90
C ARG A 178 2.46 4.53 -13.58
N GLU A 179 1.84 5.11 -12.56
CA GLU A 179 1.83 4.56 -11.20
C GLU A 179 0.43 4.66 -10.56
N TYR A 180 0.23 3.86 -9.52
CA TYR A 180 -0.90 3.99 -8.59
C TYR A 180 -0.38 4.48 -7.25
N GLY A 181 -1.12 5.37 -6.60
CA GLY A 181 -0.73 5.92 -5.30
C GLY A 181 -1.73 6.93 -4.76
N PHE A 182 -1.24 7.86 -3.95
CA PHE A 182 -2.00 8.98 -3.39
C PHE A 182 -1.31 10.31 -3.68
N ILE A 183 -2.09 11.40 -3.63
CA ILE A 183 -1.56 12.76 -3.68
C ILE A 183 -1.12 13.16 -2.27
N ALA A 184 0.15 13.55 -2.11
CA ALA A 184 0.72 13.85 -0.80
C ALA A 184 -0.01 15.00 -0.07
N GLN A 185 -0.54 15.97 -0.80
CA GLN A 185 -1.35 17.06 -0.25
C GLN A 185 -2.65 16.55 0.38
N GLU A 186 -3.36 15.65 -0.31
CA GLU A 186 -4.58 15.01 0.23
C GLU A 186 -4.26 14.15 1.46
N VAL A 187 -3.13 13.45 1.44
CA VAL A 187 -2.67 12.66 2.61
C VAL A 187 -2.31 13.60 3.77
N LYS A 188 -1.65 14.74 3.52
CA LYS A 188 -1.23 15.69 4.57
C LYS A 188 -2.42 16.27 5.34
N GLU A 189 -3.56 16.47 4.68
CA GLU A 189 -4.80 16.91 5.34
C GLU A 189 -5.42 15.86 6.28
N LEU A 190 -5.21 14.58 5.99
CA LEU A 190 -5.86 13.47 6.70
C LEU A 190 -4.93 12.75 7.68
N PHE A 191 -3.65 12.66 7.35
CA PHE A 191 -2.57 11.95 8.05
C PHE A 191 -1.27 12.76 7.91
N PRO A 192 -1.18 13.96 8.52
CA PRO A 192 -0.02 14.84 8.38
C PRO A 192 1.30 14.17 8.79
N GLU A 193 1.27 13.26 9.76
CA GLU A 193 2.42 12.49 10.23
C GLU A 193 3.00 11.50 9.21
N LEU A 194 2.26 11.23 8.13
CA LEU A 194 2.69 10.34 7.05
C LEU A 194 3.27 11.11 5.85
N VAL A 195 3.34 12.44 5.92
CA VAL A 195 3.87 13.26 4.84
C VAL A 195 5.09 14.03 5.34
N ASP A 196 6.19 13.88 4.61
CA ASP A 196 7.40 14.65 4.83
C ASP A 196 7.63 15.64 3.69
N GLU A 197 8.27 16.77 4.00
CA GLU A 197 8.54 17.86 3.06
C GLU A 197 10.04 18.09 2.99
N ASN A 198 10.63 17.95 1.80
CA ASN A 198 12.05 18.20 1.64
C ASN A 198 12.37 19.72 1.63
N SER A 199 13.66 20.07 1.58
CA SER A 199 14.11 21.47 1.56
C SER A 199 13.64 22.28 0.34
N GLU A 200 13.17 21.60 -0.70
CA GLU A 200 12.66 22.19 -1.94
C GLU A 200 11.12 22.31 -1.95
N GLY A 201 10.45 21.96 -0.85
CA GLY A 201 8.99 21.98 -0.72
C GLY A 201 8.28 20.80 -1.41
N THR A 202 9.04 19.79 -1.86
CA THR A 202 8.46 18.57 -2.44
C THR A 202 7.99 17.64 -1.32
N LEU A 203 6.71 17.26 -1.39
CA LEU A 203 6.09 16.36 -0.43
C LEU A 203 6.30 14.88 -0.82
N SER A 204 6.52 14.04 0.18
CA SER A 204 6.68 12.59 0.06
C SER A 204 5.79 11.85 1.07
N ILE A 205 5.39 10.62 0.76
CA ILE A 205 4.46 9.84 1.59
C ILE A 205 5.21 8.64 2.22
N ASN A 206 5.08 8.47 3.52
CA ASN A 206 5.46 7.25 4.23
C ASN A 206 4.38 6.17 4.07
N TYR A 207 4.38 5.48 2.93
CA TYR A 207 3.44 4.39 2.65
C TYR A 207 3.49 3.25 3.69
N THR A 208 4.65 2.96 4.26
CA THR A 208 4.77 1.94 5.33
C THR A 208 3.99 2.33 6.58
N GLY A 209 3.96 3.63 6.91
CA GLY A 209 3.18 4.15 8.04
C GLY A 209 1.67 4.04 7.87
N LEU A 210 1.14 3.85 6.65
CA LEU A 210 -0.27 3.55 6.43
C LEU A 210 -0.66 2.14 6.88
N ILE A 211 0.28 1.19 6.97
CA ILE A 211 -0.05 -0.21 7.25
C ILE A 211 -0.75 -0.39 8.61
N PRO A 212 -0.25 0.17 9.74
CA PRO A 212 -0.97 0.09 11.02
C PRO A 212 -2.35 0.76 11.00
N VAL A 213 -2.50 1.86 10.26
CA VAL A 213 -3.79 2.54 10.06
C VAL A 213 -4.78 1.60 9.36
N LEU A 214 -4.35 1.00 8.24
CA LEU A 214 -5.14 0.03 7.48
C LEU A 214 -5.55 -1.17 8.35
N VAL A 215 -4.63 -1.71 9.14
CA VAL A 215 -4.93 -2.81 10.08
C VAL A 215 -6.06 -2.44 11.03
N GLU A 216 -6.04 -1.24 11.63
CA GLU A 216 -7.12 -0.80 12.53
C GLU A 216 -8.45 -0.57 11.80
N THR A 217 -8.43 -0.12 10.54
CA THR A 217 -9.66 -0.02 9.74
C THR A 217 -10.24 -1.39 9.36
N ILE A 218 -9.39 -2.40 9.11
CA ILE A 218 -9.83 -3.78 8.84
C ILE A 218 -10.42 -4.40 10.11
N LYS A 219 -9.82 -4.17 11.29
CA LYS A 219 -10.39 -4.60 12.57
C LYS A 219 -11.72 -3.94 12.86
N ASP A 220 -11.87 -2.64 12.56
CA ASP A 220 -13.17 -1.95 12.66
C ASP A 220 -14.21 -2.62 11.76
N LEU A 221 -13.83 -2.96 10.53
CA LEU A 221 -14.70 -3.62 9.57
C LEU A 221 -15.12 -5.01 10.08
N GLN A 222 -14.18 -5.80 10.61
CA GLN A 222 -14.45 -7.11 11.20
C GLN A 222 -15.42 -7.02 12.39
N GLU A 223 -15.21 -6.08 13.32
CA GLU A 223 -16.12 -5.87 14.45
C GLU A 223 -17.55 -5.48 13.99
N ARG A 224 -17.66 -4.72 12.89
CA ARG A 224 -18.97 -4.39 12.30
C ARG A 224 -19.62 -5.60 11.63
N VAL A 225 -18.84 -6.41 10.92
CA VAL A 225 -19.34 -7.64 10.28
C VAL A 225 -19.84 -8.62 11.35
N GLU A 226 -19.06 -8.85 12.40
CA GLU A 226 -19.47 -9.71 13.53
C GLU A 226 -20.77 -9.20 14.18
N LYS A 227 -20.89 -7.88 14.40
CA LYS A 227 -22.14 -7.28 14.91
C LYS A 227 -23.31 -7.46 13.95
N LEU A 228 -23.10 -7.32 12.64
CA LEU A 228 -24.16 -7.52 11.65
C LEU A 228 -24.58 -9.00 11.57
N GLU A 229 -23.64 -9.93 11.63
CA GLU A 229 -23.92 -11.37 11.67
C GLU A 229 -24.65 -11.76 12.97
N GLN A 230 -24.20 -11.23 14.12
CA GLN A 230 -24.90 -11.38 15.38
C GLN A 230 -26.28 -10.75 15.35
N ASN A 231 -26.45 -9.58 14.74
CA ASN A 231 -27.75 -8.92 14.58
C ASN A 231 -28.65 -9.63 13.56
N ASN A 232 -28.11 -10.36 12.59
CA ASN A 232 -28.90 -11.21 11.71
C ASN A 232 -29.31 -12.49 12.45
N ASN A 233 -28.43 -13.06 13.27
CA ASN A 233 -28.75 -14.19 14.15
C ASN A 233 -29.70 -13.79 15.30
N GLN A 234 -29.61 -12.54 15.78
CA GLN A 234 -30.52 -11.94 16.74
C GLN A 234 -31.76 -11.38 16.06
N GLY A 235 -31.75 -11.00 14.79
CA GLY A 235 -32.93 -10.67 14.00
C GLY A 235 -33.79 -11.91 13.71
N ILE A 236 -33.14 -13.07 13.67
CA ILE A 236 -33.76 -14.40 13.77
C ILE A 236 -34.27 -14.66 15.20
N SER A 237 -33.66 -14.09 16.24
CA SER A 237 -34.10 -14.21 17.65
C SER A 237 -35.01 -13.07 18.15
N LEU A 238 -35.22 -11.98 17.42
CA LEU A 238 -36.03 -10.81 17.81
C LEU A 238 -37.49 -10.94 17.33
N LYS A 239 -37.82 -12.02 16.61
CA LYS A 239 -39.17 -12.61 16.64
C LYS A 239 -39.37 -13.60 17.79
N LYS A 240 -38.42 -13.69 18.73
CA LYS A 240 -38.51 -14.50 19.95
C LYS A 240 -38.39 -13.58 21.17
N GLY A 241 -39.42 -12.76 21.40
CA GLY A 241 -39.53 -12.01 22.66
C GLY A 241 -40.12 -10.61 22.58
N VAL A 242 -41.41 -10.49 22.21
CA VAL A 242 -42.32 -9.82 23.17
C VAL A 242 -42.53 -10.88 24.24
N SER A 243 -41.68 -11.02 25.25
CA SER A 243 -41.74 -10.19 26.46
C SER A 243 -40.44 -10.37 27.22
N SER A 244 -39.71 -9.27 27.45
CA SER A 244 -38.73 -9.17 28.52
C SER A 244 -39.44 -8.50 29.71
N TYR A 245 -39.35 -9.12 30.89
CA TYR A 245 -39.03 -8.36 32.10
C TYR A 245 -38.10 -9.20 32.97
N SER A 246 -37.05 -8.51 33.41
CA SER A 246 -35.91 -8.90 34.22
C SER A 246 -36.28 -9.66 35.49
N ASP A 247 -35.56 -10.74 35.81
CA ASP A 247 -34.43 -10.61 36.74
C ASP A 247 -33.60 -11.90 36.78
N ASN A 248 -32.28 -11.72 36.74
CA ASN A 248 -31.33 -12.81 36.89
C ASN A 248 -31.21 -13.16 38.38
N THR A 249 -31.71 -14.33 38.78
CA THR A 249 -30.96 -15.23 39.66
C THR A 249 -31.52 -16.64 39.62
N ALA A 250 -30.64 -17.58 39.24
CA ALA A 250 -30.70 -19.02 39.51
C ALA A 250 -31.79 -19.87 38.83
N GLY A 251 -31.32 -20.86 38.06
CA GLY A 251 -31.93 -22.20 38.06
C GLY A 251 -32.61 -22.63 36.77
N LYS A 252 -32.03 -23.67 36.14
CA LYS A 252 -32.64 -24.63 35.20
C LYS A 252 -33.51 -24.01 34.09
N ILE A 253 -32.92 -23.85 32.91
CA ILE A 253 -33.69 -23.81 31.66
C ILE A 253 -34.31 -25.20 31.49
N SER A 254 -35.62 -25.30 31.73
CA SER A 254 -36.44 -26.46 31.44
C SER A 254 -36.59 -26.64 29.92
N GLU A 255 -36.28 -27.83 29.40
CA GLU A 255 -36.47 -28.25 27.99
C GLU A 255 -37.95 -28.47 27.60
N ASP A 256 -38.86 -27.60 28.04
CA ASP A 256 -40.32 -27.75 27.90
C ASP A 256 -40.99 -26.66 27.03
N GLY A 257 -40.22 -25.98 26.18
CA GLY A 257 -40.77 -24.95 25.29
C GLY A 257 -41.41 -25.54 24.02
N GLU A 258 -42.52 -24.97 23.59
CA GLU A 258 -43.00 -25.12 22.21
C GLU A 258 -41.97 -24.54 21.23
N TYR A 259 -41.77 -25.21 20.09
CA TYR A 259 -40.95 -24.65 19.02
C TYR A 259 -41.41 -25.13 17.65
N LEU A 260 -41.08 -24.32 16.64
CA LEU A 260 -41.24 -24.63 15.24
C LEU A 260 -39.91 -24.35 14.53
N SER A 261 -39.36 -25.35 13.84
CA SER A 261 -38.03 -25.24 13.23
C SER A 261 -38.08 -24.51 11.88
N GLN A 262 -36.91 -24.08 11.41
CA GLN A 262 -36.76 -23.75 10.00
C GLN A 262 -36.94 -25.01 9.14
N ASN A 263 -37.49 -24.85 7.93
CA ASN A 263 -37.66 -25.92 6.97
C ASN A 263 -36.29 -26.37 6.40
N VAL A 264 -36.09 -27.68 6.19
CA VAL A 264 -34.85 -28.23 5.62
C VAL A 264 -35.17 -29.14 4.41
N PRO A 265 -34.61 -28.89 3.21
CA PRO A 265 -33.74 -27.77 2.84
C PRO A 265 -34.50 -26.44 2.62
N ASN A 266 -33.81 -25.32 2.88
CA ASN A 266 -34.23 -23.97 2.49
C ASN A 266 -33.07 -23.28 1.73
N PRO A 267 -33.16 -23.02 0.41
CA PRO A 267 -34.32 -23.18 -0.47
C PRO A 267 -34.80 -24.63 -0.65
N ILE A 268 -36.09 -24.82 -0.90
CA ILE A 268 -36.71 -26.14 -1.15
C ILE A 268 -36.28 -26.71 -2.50
N ASP A 269 -35.95 -28.00 -2.54
CA ASP A 269 -35.71 -28.78 -3.76
C ASP A 269 -36.60 -30.03 -3.76
N GLY A 270 -37.72 -29.96 -4.48
CA GLY A 270 -38.78 -30.99 -4.48
C GLY A 270 -39.63 -31.03 -3.19
N SER A 271 -39.01 -31.22 -2.03
CA SER A 271 -39.68 -31.28 -0.71
C SER A 271 -38.84 -30.69 0.42
N THR A 272 -39.48 -30.30 1.52
CA THR A 272 -38.84 -29.81 2.74
C THR A 272 -39.52 -30.38 3.97
N VAL A 273 -38.77 -30.51 5.07
CA VAL A 273 -39.29 -30.94 6.38
C VAL A 273 -39.31 -29.78 7.35
N ILE A 274 -40.38 -29.65 8.16
CA ILE A 274 -40.48 -28.72 9.29
C ILE A 274 -40.74 -29.54 10.55
N SER A 275 -39.85 -29.45 11.54
CA SER A 275 -39.98 -30.10 12.85
C SER A 275 -40.67 -29.17 13.85
N TYR A 276 -41.45 -29.75 14.76
CA TYR A 276 -42.18 -29.01 15.78
C TYR A 276 -42.17 -29.74 17.13
N GLN A 277 -42.34 -28.96 18.19
CA GLN A 277 -42.64 -29.43 19.54
C GLN A 277 -43.88 -28.72 20.06
N LEU A 278 -44.87 -29.50 20.49
CA LEU A 278 -46.13 -29.01 21.04
C LEU A 278 -46.06 -28.94 22.57
N PRO A 279 -46.74 -27.97 23.20
CA PRO A 279 -46.98 -27.98 24.63
C PRO A 279 -47.68 -29.27 25.10
N GLU A 280 -47.39 -29.71 26.32
CA GLU A 280 -48.12 -30.81 26.94
C GLU A 280 -49.62 -30.47 27.06
N GLY A 281 -50.49 -31.44 26.74
CA GLY A 281 -51.94 -31.23 26.76
C GLY A 281 -52.53 -30.60 25.49
N THR A 282 -51.74 -30.37 24.44
CA THR A 282 -52.24 -29.92 23.14
C THR A 282 -53.26 -30.92 22.57
N THR A 283 -54.49 -30.47 22.32
CA THR A 283 -55.56 -31.30 21.72
C THR A 283 -55.76 -31.03 20.23
N GLN A 284 -55.34 -29.86 19.76
CA GLN A 284 -55.37 -29.44 18.36
C GLN A 284 -54.20 -28.49 18.08
N ALA A 285 -53.54 -28.66 16.94
CA ALA A 285 -52.53 -27.75 16.44
C ALA A 285 -52.45 -27.85 14.91
N SER A 286 -52.06 -26.76 14.25
CA SER A 286 -51.85 -26.71 12.80
C SER A 286 -50.77 -25.71 12.43
N ILE A 287 -50.02 -25.98 11.37
CA ILE A 287 -49.14 -25.00 10.73
C ILE A 287 -49.90 -24.35 9.57
N ALA A 288 -49.93 -23.03 9.53
CA ALA A 288 -50.48 -22.27 8.41
C ALA A 288 -49.36 -21.67 7.58
N VAL A 289 -49.40 -21.92 6.27
CA VAL A 289 -48.46 -21.40 5.27
C VAL A 289 -49.12 -20.25 4.51
N TYR A 290 -48.39 -19.15 4.34
CA TYR A 290 -48.85 -17.92 3.72
C TYR A 290 -47.95 -17.51 2.57
N SER A 291 -48.53 -16.89 1.54
CA SER A 291 -47.77 -16.23 0.48
C SER A 291 -47.19 -14.90 0.99
N THR A 292 -46.27 -14.29 0.23
CA THR A 292 -45.77 -12.94 0.52
C THR A 292 -46.86 -11.87 0.57
N GLY A 293 -48.02 -12.10 -0.06
CA GLY A 293 -49.18 -11.22 -0.01
C GLY A 293 -50.11 -11.45 1.20
N GLY A 294 -49.78 -12.37 2.11
CA GLY A 294 -50.58 -12.68 3.30
C GLY A 294 -51.78 -13.60 3.06
N ALA A 295 -51.97 -14.10 1.83
CA ALA A 295 -53.00 -15.09 1.55
C ALA A 295 -52.59 -16.46 2.12
N VAL A 296 -53.53 -17.16 2.76
CA VAL A 296 -53.32 -18.54 3.23
C VAL A 296 -53.14 -19.46 2.01
N VAL A 297 -52.00 -20.13 1.95
CA VAL A 297 -51.63 -21.09 0.91
C VAL A 297 -52.05 -22.50 1.32
N LYS A 298 -51.78 -22.89 2.58
CA LYS A 298 -52.09 -24.23 3.08
C LYS A 298 -52.21 -24.22 4.61
N ILE A 299 -53.10 -25.03 5.17
CA ILE A 299 -53.20 -25.29 6.62
C ILE A 299 -52.99 -26.79 6.82
N ILE A 300 -52.06 -27.15 7.70
CA ILE A 300 -51.62 -28.53 7.91
C ILE A 300 -51.86 -28.90 9.37
N PRO A 301 -52.81 -29.79 9.68
CA PRO A 301 -53.01 -30.25 11.04
C PRO A 301 -51.79 -31.04 11.52
N LEU A 302 -51.39 -30.82 12.77
CA LEU A 302 -50.26 -31.49 13.41
C LEU A 302 -50.72 -32.73 14.16
N ASN A 303 -49.81 -33.69 14.30
CA ASN A 303 -50.05 -34.85 15.13
C ASN A 303 -49.85 -34.46 16.60
N VAL A 304 -50.93 -34.50 17.37
CA VAL A 304 -50.95 -34.16 18.80
C VAL A 304 -50.71 -35.38 19.71
N SER A 305 -50.54 -36.59 19.15
CA SER A 305 -50.31 -37.81 19.93
C SER A 305 -48.90 -37.89 20.54
N GLY A 306 -47.99 -36.99 20.14
CA GLY A 306 -46.63 -36.90 20.65
C GLY A 306 -46.21 -35.45 20.87
N LYS A 307 -45.27 -35.24 21.79
CA LYS A 307 -44.70 -33.92 22.09
C LYS A 307 -43.89 -33.35 20.92
N ASN A 308 -43.23 -34.21 20.14
CA ASN A 308 -42.42 -33.83 18.99
C ASN A 308 -42.95 -34.47 17.71
N GLY A 309 -42.84 -33.77 16.60
CA GLY A 309 -43.19 -34.28 15.30
C GLY A 309 -42.55 -33.51 14.16
N TYR A 310 -42.88 -33.90 12.93
CA TYR A 310 -42.49 -33.18 11.73
C TYR A 310 -43.59 -33.26 10.67
N ILE A 311 -43.60 -32.28 9.76
CA ILE A 311 -44.40 -32.31 8.53
C ILE A 311 -43.46 -32.26 7.32
N THR A 312 -43.91 -32.88 6.22
CA THR A 312 -43.25 -32.75 4.91
C THR A 312 -44.11 -31.87 4.01
N LEU A 313 -43.50 -30.88 3.40
CA LEU A 313 -44.10 -29.98 2.41
C LEU A 313 -43.46 -30.21 1.05
N TYR A 314 -44.26 -30.28 0.00
CA TYR A 314 -43.77 -30.37 -1.37
C TYR A 314 -43.75 -29.00 -2.03
N ALA A 315 -42.79 -28.75 -2.91
CA ALA A 315 -42.72 -27.49 -3.66
C ALA A 315 -44.00 -27.21 -4.47
N SER A 316 -44.71 -28.25 -4.89
CA SER A 316 -46.01 -28.17 -5.58
C SER A 316 -47.14 -27.64 -4.71
N ASP A 317 -47.00 -27.69 -3.38
CA ASP A 317 -48.01 -27.24 -2.41
C ASP A 317 -47.88 -25.75 -2.06
N LEU A 318 -46.84 -25.09 -2.57
CA LEU A 318 -46.46 -23.73 -2.17
C LEU A 318 -46.67 -22.74 -3.31
N ALA A 319 -46.94 -21.48 -2.97
CA ALA A 319 -46.93 -20.43 -3.98
C ALA A 319 -45.51 -20.22 -4.51
N LYS A 320 -45.38 -19.83 -5.79
CA LYS A 320 -44.07 -19.48 -6.36
C LYS A 320 -43.47 -18.29 -5.59
N GLY A 321 -42.21 -18.41 -5.19
CA GLY A 321 -41.48 -17.39 -4.44
C GLY A 321 -41.38 -17.69 -2.95
N VAL A 322 -41.28 -16.65 -2.12
CA VAL A 322 -41.10 -16.77 -0.67
C VAL A 322 -42.44 -17.07 0.00
N ASN A 323 -42.46 -18.04 0.90
CA ASN A 323 -43.62 -18.37 1.73
C ASN A 323 -43.24 -18.23 3.21
N PHE A 324 -44.19 -17.85 4.05
CA PHE A 324 -44.03 -17.76 5.51
C PHE A 324 -44.90 -18.80 6.18
N TYR A 325 -44.49 -19.32 7.32
CA TYR A 325 -45.31 -20.26 8.10
C TYR A 325 -45.17 -20.00 9.60
N HIS A 326 -46.24 -20.29 10.33
CA HIS A 326 -46.31 -20.29 11.79
C HIS A 326 -47.37 -21.26 12.28
#